data_AF-A0A972X963-F1
#
_entry.id   AF-A0A972X963-F1
#
_cell.length_a   1.000
_cell.length_b   1.000
_cell.length_c   1.000
_cell.angle_alpha   90.00
_cell.angle_beta   90.00
_cell.angle_gamma   90.00
#
_symmetry.space_group_name_H-M   'P 1'
#
loop_
_entity.id
_entity.type
_entity.pdbx_description
1 polymer ?
#
loop_
_entity_poly.entity_id
_entity_poly.type
_entity_poly.pdbx_seq_one_letter_code
_entity_poly.pdbx_strand_id
1 'polypeptide(L)'
;MQIFDTSAGWWPIHQRLKKDSATKDDSKFSNEIWNDLATQYGKIKSYPLKNSIFQYNWEHIARFASNKQIATNSVYLARIDENKVSQSNQNFIEALKTRNFDKDAIYILDDSLLVPALMYMRPQEDLLAIIPNFLTFIPNKNLCNACPKIPKEWLVSYSPSKIRASNYISFDSSNPYLIPLLAGGHGWERQDGLVFIPRNKEVKLVMPIGDASDRFLDLNFEYPKGEKIKPSSLDISIDGKSWQGIHLINSTDTVILPIPISELSMKDGFISVSLKKPENQDAIKLRLVFAKFR
;
A
#
# COMPACT_ATOMS: atom_id res chain seq x y z
N MET A 1 -35.85 12.39 -41.69
CA MET A 1 -34.76 11.89 -40.82
C MET A 1 -35.06 10.44 -40.53
N GLN A 2 -34.33 9.48 -41.11
CA GLN A 2 -34.52 8.05 -40.85
C GLN A 2 -33.54 7.62 -39.77
N ILE A 3 -34.07 7.12 -38.66
CA ILE A 3 -33.31 6.44 -37.61
C ILE A 3 -33.28 4.97 -38.04
N PHE A 4 -32.13 4.49 -38.50
CA PHE A 4 -31.96 3.08 -38.84
C PHE A 4 -31.77 2.27 -37.57
N ASP A 5 -32.53 1.18 -37.44
CA ASP A 5 -32.36 0.21 -36.36
C ASP A 5 -31.04 -0.54 -36.55
N THR A 6 -30.11 -0.34 -35.61
CA THR A 6 -28.80 -1.02 -35.60
C THR A 6 -28.77 -2.23 -34.67
N SER A 7 -29.90 -2.57 -34.04
CA SER A 7 -30.02 -3.66 -33.06
C SER A 7 -29.57 -5.01 -33.61
N ALA A 8 -29.81 -5.28 -34.90
CA ALA A 8 -29.38 -6.50 -35.58
C ALA A 8 -27.85 -6.65 -35.63
N GLY A 9 -27.09 -5.55 -35.67
CA GLY A 9 -25.62 -5.57 -35.58
C GLY A 9 -25.11 -5.71 -34.15
N TRP A 10 -25.83 -5.17 -33.16
CA TRP A 10 -25.46 -5.21 -31.74
C TRP A 10 -25.81 -6.53 -31.07
N TRP A 11 -26.87 -7.22 -31.49
CA TRP A 11 -27.34 -8.45 -30.84
C TRP A 11 -26.31 -9.60 -30.85
N PRO A 12 -25.61 -9.89 -31.96
CA PRO A 12 -24.55 -10.90 -31.97
C PRO A 12 -23.35 -10.52 -31.07
N ILE A 13 -23.00 -9.23 -31.01
CA ILE A 13 -21.94 -8.71 -30.13
C ILE A 13 -22.34 -8.90 -28.67
N HIS A 14 -23.57 -8.53 -28.32
CA HIS A 14 -24.13 -8.72 -26.98
C HIS A 14 -24.14 -10.19 -26.56
N GLN A 15 -24.59 -11.10 -27.43
CA GLN A 15 -24.57 -12.55 -27.14
C GLN A 15 -23.15 -13.08 -26.92
N ARG A 16 -22.18 -12.65 -27.73
CA ARG A 16 -20.77 -13.04 -27.60
C ARG A 16 -20.18 -12.55 -26.28
N LEU A 17 -20.33 -11.26 -25.96
CA LEU A 17 -19.87 -10.69 -24.70
C LEU A 17 -20.51 -11.38 -23.49
N LYS A 18 -21.79 -11.73 -23.58
CA LYS A 18 -22.53 -12.42 -22.50
C LYS A 18 -22.06 -13.87 -22.30
N LYS A 19 -21.70 -14.58 -23.38
CA LYS A 19 -21.19 -15.96 -23.34
C LYS A 19 -19.76 -16.04 -22.79
N ASP A 20 -18.91 -15.09 -23.16
CA ASP A 20 -17.52 -15.01 -22.69
C ASP A 20 -17.41 -14.46 -21.24
N SER A 21 -18.49 -13.88 -20.70
CA SER A 21 -18.56 -13.39 -19.31
C SER A 21 -18.73 -14.51 -18.27
N ALA A 22 -18.92 -15.76 -18.68
CA ALA A 22 -18.91 -16.93 -17.79
C ALA A 22 -17.46 -17.30 -17.40
N THR A 23 -16.73 -16.34 -16.83
CA THR A 23 -15.42 -16.59 -16.24
C THR A 23 -15.60 -17.38 -14.95
N LYS A 24 -14.82 -18.48 -14.81
CA LYS A 24 -14.65 -19.23 -13.56
C LYS A 24 -14.55 -18.26 -12.38
N ASP A 25 -15.24 -18.57 -11.30
CA ASP A 25 -15.28 -17.77 -10.08
C ASP A 25 -13.94 -17.86 -9.33
N ASP A 26 -12.93 -17.16 -9.85
CA ASP A 26 -11.65 -16.92 -9.17
C ASP A 26 -11.75 -15.65 -8.30
N SER A 27 -12.88 -15.49 -7.62
CA SER A 27 -13.13 -14.32 -6.80
C SER A 27 -12.23 -14.38 -5.56
N LYS A 28 -11.35 -13.38 -5.41
CA LYS A 28 -10.61 -13.12 -4.17
C LYS A 28 -11.52 -12.85 -2.96
N PHE A 29 -12.82 -12.70 -3.19
CA PHE A 29 -13.89 -12.54 -2.18
C PHE A 29 -14.65 -13.85 -1.89
N SER A 30 -14.07 -15.02 -2.16
CA SER A 30 -14.72 -16.32 -1.94
C SER A 30 -15.01 -16.66 -0.47
N ASN A 31 -14.31 -16.01 0.48
CA ASN A 31 -14.56 -16.22 1.89
C ASN A 31 -15.92 -15.62 2.32
N GLU A 32 -16.74 -16.40 3.03
CA GLU A 32 -18.10 -16.02 3.43
C GLU A 32 -18.19 -14.73 4.26
N ILE A 33 -17.13 -14.39 5.00
CA ILE A 33 -17.05 -13.17 5.80
C ILE A 33 -17.34 -11.91 4.96
N TRP A 34 -16.98 -11.94 3.67
CA TRP A 34 -17.22 -10.82 2.76
C TRP A 34 -18.71 -10.64 2.49
N ASN A 35 -19.47 -11.73 2.39
CA ASN A 35 -20.91 -11.68 2.24
C ASN A 35 -21.55 -11.01 3.46
N ASP A 36 -21.16 -11.42 4.66
CA ASP A 36 -21.67 -10.85 5.90
C ASP A 36 -21.32 -9.37 6.04
N LEU A 37 -20.08 -9.00 5.73
CA LEU A 37 -19.66 -7.60 5.74
C LEU A 37 -20.46 -6.76 4.74
N ALA A 38 -20.71 -7.25 3.52
CA ALA A 38 -21.51 -6.51 2.54
C ALA A 38 -22.99 -6.33 2.93
N THR A 39 -23.51 -7.11 3.89
CA THR A 39 -24.85 -6.84 4.45
C THR A 39 -24.87 -5.66 5.42
N GLN A 40 -23.73 -5.36 6.04
CA GLN A 40 -23.61 -4.33 7.09
C GLN A 40 -23.08 -3.00 6.56
N TYR A 41 -22.36 -3.02 5.45
CA TYR A 41 -21.69 -1.84 4.89
C TYR A 41 -22.16 -1.61 3.45
N GLY A 42 -22.62 -0.39 3.16
CA GLY A 42 -23.11 0.00 1.84
C GLY A 42 -22.02 0.28 0.82
N LYS A 43 -20.73 0.23 1.22
CA LYS A 43 -19.61 0.66 0.37
C LYS A 43 -18.35 -0.21 0.56
N ILE A 44 -17.63 -0.45 -0.52
CA ILE A 44 -16.27 -1.00 -0.52
C ILE A 44 -15.33 -0.09 -1.30
N LYS A 45 -14.37 0.53 -0.62
CA LYS A 45 -13.42 1.47 -1.21
C LYS A 45 -12.02 0.88 -1.16
N SER A 46 -11.18 1.22 -2.14
CA SER A 46 -9.78 0.85 -2.16
C SER A 46 -8.88 2.07 -2.20
N TYR A 47 -7.75 2.00 -1.50
CA TYR A 47 -6.76 3.06 -1.43
C TYR A 47 -5.33 2.48 -1.39
N PRO A 48 -4.32 3.23 -1.88
CA PRO A 48 -4.48 4.49 -2.61
C PRO A 48 -5.09 4.22 -3.99
N LEU A 49 -5.79 5.22 -4.52
CA LEU A 49 -6.22 5.22 -5.91
C LEU A 49 -4.99 5.26 -6.81
N LYS A 50 -4.98 4.37 -7.80
CA LYS A 50 -3.92 4.24 -8.81
C LYS A 50 -4.57 4.16 -10.19
N ASN A 51 -3.82 4.47 -11.24
CA ASN A 51 -4.31 4.30 -12.59
C ASN A 51 -4.62 2.82 -12.90
N SER A 52 -5.69 2.62 -13.63
CA SER A 52 -6.47 1.43 -13.96
C SER A 52 -5.74 0.10 -14.25
N ILE A 53 -4.50 0.10 -14.73
CA ILE A 53 -3.68 -1.14 -14.90
C ILE A 53 -2.85 -1.49 -13.65
N PHE A 54 -2.72 -0.53 -12.72
CA PHE A 54 -1.89 -0.61 -11.51
C PHE A 54 -2.70 -0.67 -10.21
N GLN A 55 -4.01 -0.45 -10.26
CA GLN A 55 -4.87 -0.69 -9.10
C GLN A 55 -5.08 -2.20 -8.95
N TYR A 56 -4.19 -2.82 -8.18
CA TYR A 56 -4.21 -4.25 -7.95
C TYR A 56 -5.59 -4.71 -7.46
N ASN A 57 -6.09 -5.80 -8.03
CA ASN A 57 -7.39 -6.42 -7.72
C ASN A 57 -8.64 -5.58 -8.05
N TRP A 58 -8.55 -4.51 -8.84
CA TRP A 58 -9.71 -3.65 -9.10
C TRP A 58 -10.91 -4.43 -9.65
N GLU A 59 -10.66 -5.41 -10.52
CA GLU A 59 -11.67 -6.28 -11.16
C GLU A 59 -12.46 -7.09 -10.14
N HIS A 60 -11.76 -7.67 -9.15
CA HIS A 60 -12.38 -8.47 -8.11
C HIS A 60 -13.24 -7.60 -7.19
N ILE A 61 -12.75 -6.41 -6.83
CA ILE A 61 -13.48 -5.47 -5.96
C ILE A 61 -14.72 -4.95 -6.68
N ALA A 62 -14.59 -4.53 -7.95
CA ALA A 62 -15.69 -4.04 -8.76
C ALA A 62 -16.79 -5.10 -8.96
N ARG A 63 -16.39 -6.33 -9.30
CA ARG A 63 -17.31 -7.46 -9.46
C ARG A 63 -18.04 -7.79 -8.17
N PHE A 64 -17.31 -7.86 -7.05
CA PHE A 64 -17.89 -8.08 -5.73
C PHE A 64 -18.91 -6.99 -5.37
N ALA A 65 -18.53 -5.72 -5.54
CA ALA A 65 -19.39 -4.58 -5.26
C ALA A 65 -20.68 -4.62 -6.10
N SER A 66 -20.56 -4.92 -7.39
CA SER A 66 -21.71 -5.08 -8.29
C SER A 66 -22.62 -6.23 -7.87
N ASN A 67 -22.06 -7.39 -7.51
CA ASN A 67 -22.83 -8.56 -7.07
C ASN A 67 -23.56 -8.32 -5.76
N LYS A 68 -22.98 -7.52 -4.87
CA LYS A 68 -23.56 -7.16 -3.57
C LYS A 68 -24.37 -5.87 -3.58
N GLN A 69 -24.44 -5.18 -4.72
CA GLN A 69 -25.13 -3.90 -4.86
C GLN A 69 -24.63 -2.82 -3.89
N ILE A 70 -23.33 -2.80 -3.60
CA ILE A 70 -22.67 -1.79 -2.75
C ILE A 70 -21.83 -0.84 -3.60
N ALA A 71 -21.62 0.39 -3.14
CA ALA A 71 -20.86 1.38 -3.89
C ALA A 71 -19.35 1.08 -3.85
N THR A 72 -18.62 1.42 -4.91
CA THR A 72 -17.15 1.28 -4.94
C THR A 72 -16.47 2.42 -5.69
N ASN A 73 -15.22 2.69 -5.31
CA ASN A 73 -14.29 3.57 -6.04
C ASN A 73 -13.26 2.77 -6.86
N SER A 74 -13.33 1.44 -6.84
CA SER A 74 -12.40 0.55 -7.51
C SER A 74 -12.89 0.26 -8.92
N VAL A 75 -12.45 1.06 -9.89
CA VAL A 75 -12.92 0.98 -11.28
C VAL A 75 -11.79 1.19 -12.27
N TYR A 76 -11.86 0.54 -13.42
CA TYR A 76 -11.00 0.83 -14.55
C TYR A 76 -11.56 2.01 -15.33
N LEU A 77 -10.84 3.14 -15.33
CA LEU A 77 -11.19 4.33 -16.08
C LEU A 77 -10.18 4.55 -17.20
N ALA A 78 -10.67 4.72 -18.43
CA ALA A 78 -9.84 4.99 -19.60
C ALA A 78 -9.16 6.37 -19.56
N ARG A 79 -9.70 7.31 -18.78
CA ARG A 79 -9.14 8.64 -18.56
C ARG A 79 -9.21 8.96 -17.08
N ILE A 80 -8.11 9.48 -16.56
CA ILE A 80 -7.95 9.78 -15.15
C ILE A 80 -7.31 11.16 -15.04
N ASP A 81 -7.80 11.93 -14.09
CA ASP A 81 -7.19 13.19 -13.69
C ASP A 81 -6.25 12.90 -12.52
N GLU A 82 -4.95 12.88 -12.79
CA GLU A 82 -3.91 12.55 -11.80
C GLU A 82 -3.93 13.52 -10.61
N ASN A 83 -4.35 14.77 -10.80
CA ASN A 83 -4.50 15.73 -9.70
C ASN A 83 -5.65 15.31 -8.78
N LYS A 84 -6.77 14.86 -9.33
CA LYS A 84 -7.89 14.34 -8.51
C LYS A 84 -7.55 13.05 -7.81
N VAL A 85 -6.76 12.16 -8.43
CA VAL A 85 -6.26 10.95 -7.78
C VAL A 85 -5.36 11.31 -6.59
N SER A 86 -4.38 12.18 -6.82
CA SER A 86 -3.47 12.67 -5.78
C SER A 86 -4.24 13.33 -4.63
N GLN A 87 -5.16 14.25 -4.95
CA GLN A 87 -6.02 14.92 -3.98
C GLN A 87 -6.88 13.92 -3.19
N SER A 88 -7.47 12.92 -3.86
CA SER A 88 -8.28 11.89 -3.18
C SER A 88 -7.45 11.03 -2.24
N ASN A 89 -6.20 10.72 -2.60
CA ASN A 89 -5.28 9.99 -1.74
C ASN A 89 -4.88 10.83 -0.51
N GLN A 90 -4.56 12.11 -0.70
CA GLN A 90 -4.29 13.05 0.40
C GLN A 90 -5.50 13.20 1.33
N ASN A 91 -6.70 13.36 0.76
CA ASN A 91 -7.94 13.46 1.53
C ASN A 91 -8.20 12.19 2.34
N PHE A 92 -7.84 11.01 1.84
CA PHE A 92 -7.98 9.78 2.61
C PHE A 92 -7.01 9.72 3.80
N ILE A 93 -5.76 10.14 3.63
CA ILE A 93 -4.79 10.25 4.74
C ILE A 93 -5.29 11.25 5.79
N GLU A 94 -5.77 12.42 5.37
CA GLU A 94 -6.33 13.42 6.29
C GLU A 94 -7.59 12.89 6.98
N ALA A 95 -8.44 12.13 6.28
CA ALA A 95 -9.60 11.47 6.85
C ALA A 95 -9.22 10.44 7.91
N LEU A 96 -8.17 9.62 7.69
CA LEU A 96 -7.63 8.72 8.71
C LEU A 96 -7.22 9.50 9.95
N LYS A 97 -6.41 10.56 9.77
CA LYS A 97 -5.88 11.39 10.85
C LYS A 97 -6.96 12.10 11.66
N THR A 98 -7.92 12.72 10.97
CA THR A 98 -9.02 13.49 11.60
C THR A 98 -10.20 12.61 12.01
N ARG A 99 -10.16 11.32 11.67
CA ARG A 99 -11.28 10.36 11.80
C ARG A 99 -12.52 10.76 11.00
N ASN A 100 -12.37 11.57 9.97
CA ASN A 100 -13.46 11.99 9.08
C ASN A 100 -13.56 11.10 7.84
N PHE A 101 -13.57 9.78 8.05
CA PHE A 101 -13.81 8.78 7.00
C PHE A 101 -15.25 8.26 7.03
N ASP A 102 -15.63 7.62 5.93
CA ASP A 102 -16.97 7.07 5.72
C ASP A 102 -17.16 5.81 6.56
N LYS A 103 -17.97 5.92 7.62
CA LYS A 103 -18.19 4.83 8.58
C LYS A 103 -18.99 3.65 8.00
N ASP A 104 -19.62 3.85 6.85
CA ASP A 104 -20.38 2.85 6.11
C ASP A 104 -19.52 2.15 5.02
N ALA A 105 -18.19 2.35 5.04
CA ALA A 105 -17.28 1.78 4.05
C ALA A 105 -16.34 0.74 4.64
N ILE A 106 -16.19 -0.36 3.90
CA ILE A 106 -15.08 -1.30 4.02
C ILE A 106 -13.92 -0.75 3.18
N TYR A 107 -12.76 -0.55 3.78
CA TYR A 107 -11.58 -0.03 3.09
C TYR A 107 -10.59 -1.15 2.80
N ILE A 108 -10.34 -1.44 1.53
CA ILE A 108 -9.27 -2.30 1.05
C ILE A 108 -8.02 -1.45 0.87
N LEU A 109 -6.99 -1.73 1.66
CA LEU A 109 -5.77 -0.94 1.71
C LEU A 109 -4.65 -1.67 0.97
N ASP A 110 -3.85 -0.91 0.22
CA ASP A 110 -2.50 -1.30 -0.15
C ASP A 110 -1.60 -1.30 1.09
N ASP A 111 -0.57 -2.14 1.10
CA ASP A 111 0.37 -2.27 2.22
C ASP A 111 1.02 -0.94 2.62
N SER A 112 1.16 0.02 1.69
CA SER A 112 1.64 1.39 2.00
C SER A 112 0.78 2.16 3.00
N LEU A 113 -0.48 1.75 3.19
CA LEU A 113 -1.40 2.39 4.13
C LEU A 113 -1.50 1.65 5.46
N LEU A 114 -0.77 0.55 5.65
CA LEU A 114 -0.75 -0.22 6.89
C LEU A 114 -0.28 0.64 8.08
N VAL A 115 0.85 1.33 7.95
CA VAL A 115 1.38 2.20 9.02
C VAL A 115 0.48 3.40 9.28
N PRO A 116 0.04 4.19 8.26
CA PRO A 116 -0.94 5.25 8.46
C PRO A 116 -2.22 4.78 9.15
N ALA A 117 -2.77 3.63 8.75
CA ALA A 117 -3.96 3.06 9.38
C ALA A 117 -3.69 2.69 10.84
N LEU A 118 -2.60 1.99 11.14
CA LEU A 118 -2.22 1.63 12.51
C LEU A 118 -2.01 2.86 13.41
N MET A 119 -1.45 3.94 12.86
CA MET A 119 -1.18 5.17 13.61
C MET A 119 -2.43 5.94 14.00
N TYR A 120 -3.47 5.90 13.16
CA TYR A 120 -4.64 6.76 13.31
C TYR A 120 -5.94 6.02 13.66
N MET A 121 -5.97 4.70 13.52
CA MET A 121 -7.09 3.88 13.98
C MET A 121 -7.23 3.94 15.51
N ARG A 122 -8.45 3.69 16.00
CA ARG A 122 -8.69 3.40 17.41
C ARG A 122 -9.00 1.92 17.57
N PRO A 123 -8.09 1.09 18.10
CA PRO A 123 -8.32 -0.37 18.19
C PRO A 123 -9.57 -0.79 18.96
N GLN A 124 -10.07 0.07 19.85
CA GLN A 124 -11.32 -0.17 20.59
C GLN A 124 -12.58 0.05 19.73
N GLU A 125 -12.49 0.87 18.68
CA GLU A 125 -13.62 1.23 17.82
C GLU A 125 -13.49 0.56 16.43
N ASP A 126 -12.31 0.63 15.84
CA ASP A 126 -12.02 0.27 14.45
C ASP A 126 -11.34 -1.09 14.33
N LEU A 127 -11.52 -1.74 13.17
CA LEU A 127 -10.84 -2.96 12.81
C LEU A 127 -9.75 -2.69 11.76
N LEU A 128 -8.57 -3.29 11.97
CA LEU A 128 -7.56 -3.48 10.93
C LEU A 128 -7.17 -4.97 10.89
N ALA A 129 -7.37 -5.61 9.74
CA ALA A 129 -7.20 -7.05 9.59
C ALA A 129 -6.75 -7.42 8.17
N ILE A 130 -6.02 -8.52 8.05
CA ILE A 130 -5.79 -9.21 6.77
C ILE A 130 -6.91 -10.24 6.62
N ILE A 131 -8.04 -9.79 6.08
CA ILE A 131 -9.11 -10.69 5.65
C ILE A 131 -8.62 -11.35 4.34
N PRO A 132 -8.88 -12.65 4.08
CA PRO A 132 -8.23 -13.36 2.97
C PRO A 132 -8.11 -12.53 1.68
N ASN A 133 -6.87 -12.40 1.21
CA ASN A 133 -6.43 -11.63 0.04
C ASN A 133 -6.32 -10.10 0.18
N PHE A 134 -6.76 -9.50 1.30
CA PHE A 134 -6.86 -8.04 1.43
C PHE A 134 -6.53 -7.52 2.84
N LEU A 135 -5.59 -6.56 2.91
CA LEU A 135 -5.50 -5.69 4.08
C LEU A 135 -6.75 -4.80 4.12
N THR A 136 -7.48 -4.87 5.23
CA THR A 136 -8.82 -4.31 5.36
C THR A 136 -8.93 -3.46 6.60
N PHE A 137 -9.37 -2.22 6.43
CA PHE A 137 -9.73 -1.30 7.49
C PHE A 137 -11.24 -1.10 7.52
N ILE A 138 -11.86 -1.25 8.68
CA ILE A 138 -13.31 -1.08 8.85
C ILE A 138 -13.58 -0.19 10.07
N PRO A 139 -14.03 1.06 9.83
CA PRO A 139 -14.46 1.99 10.88
C PRO A 139 -15.51 1.39 11.81
N ASN A 140 -15.41 1.69 13.12
CA ASN A 140 -16.44 1.36 14.11
C ASN A 140 -16.86 -0.13 14.19
N LYS A 141 -16.12 -1.02 13.53
CA LYS A 141 -16.46 -2.44 13.42
C LYS A 141 -16.53 -3.14 14.78
N ASN A 142 -15.73 -2.69 15.74
CA ASN A 142 -15.71 -3.25 17.10
C ASN A 142 -16.84 -2.70 17.98
N LEU A 143 -17.54 -1.64 17.54
CA LEU A 143 -18.75 -1.12 18.19
C LEU A 143 -20.03 -1.76 17.63
N CYS A 144 -19.93 -2.50 16.53
CA CYS A 144 -21.07 -3.09 15.84
C CYS A 144 -21.37 -4.51 16.34
N ASN A 145 -22.41 -4.64 17.17
CA ASN A 145 -22.85 -5.93 17.72
C ASN A 145 -23.41 -6.89 16.67
N ALA A 146 -23.99 -6.37 15.58
CA ALA A 146 -24.55 -7.16 14.49
C ALA A 146 -23.51 -7.59 13.43
N CYS A 147 -22.29 -7.06 13.52
CA CYS A 147 -21.28 -7.30 12.50
C CYS A 147 -20.58 -8.64 12.71
N PRO A 148 -20.13 -9.32 11.63
CA PRO A 148 -19.52 -10.64 11.72
C PRO A 148 -18.25 -10.62 12.58
N LYS A 149 -18.00 -11.70 13.30
CA LYS A 149 -16.78 -11.84 14.10
C LYS A 149 -15.60 -12.14 13.19
N ILE A 150 -14.53 -11.38 13.34
CA ILE A 150 -13.29 -11.59 12.59
C ILE A 150 -12.37 -12.51 13.42
N PRO A 151 -11.82 -13.58 12.83
CA PRO A 151 -10.83 -14.44 13.50
C PRO A 151 -9.62 -13.64 13.99
N LYS A 152 -9.10 -14.01 15.16
CA LYS A 152 -8.00 -13.26 15.83
C LYS A 152 -6.71 -13.29 15.02
N GLU A 153 -6.47 -14.39 14.32
CA GLU A 153 -5.32 -14.62 13.44
C GLU A 153 -5.28 -13.69 12.22
N TRP A 154 -6.42 -13.08 11.85
CA TRP A 154 -6.47 -12.09 10.78
C TRP A 154 -6.23 -10.68 11.30
N LEU A 155 -6.30 -10.45 12.61
CA LEU A 155 -6.12 -9.11 13.18
C LEU A 155 -4.66 -8.67 13.01
N VAL A 156 -4.48 -7.47 12.48
CA VAL A 156 -3.17 -6.83 12.50
C VAL A 156 -2.94 -6.31 13.91
N SER A 157 -2.16 -7.05 14.70
CA SER A 157 -1.74 -6.61 16.03
C SER A 157 -0.35 -6.00 15.96
N TYR A 158 -0.27 -4.68 16.18
CA TYR A 158 0.98 -3.97 16.12
C TYR A 158 0.93 -2.66 16.91
N SER A 159 2.05 -2.24 17.50
CA SER A 159 2.15 -0.98 18.26
C SER A 159 3.06 0.03 17.54
N PRO A 160 2.48 1.02 16.82
CA PRO A 160 3.23 2.13 16.25
C PRO A 160 4.02 2.92 17.29
N SER A 161 3.53 2.99 18.53
CA SER A 161 4.17 3.67 19.65
C SER A 161 5.57 3.11 19.95
N LYS A 162 5.75 1.79 19.79
CA LYS A 162 7.07 1.16 19.97
C LYS A 162 8.05 1.52 18.86
N ILE A 163 7.56 1.72 17.63
CA ILE A 163 8.41 2.22 16.54
C ILE A 163 8.74 3.70 16.78
N ARG A 164 7.74 4.53 17.14
CA ARG A 164 7.91 5.98 17.39
C ARG A 164 8.89 6.29 18.51
N ALA A 165 8.95 5.44 19.54
CA ALA A 165 9.89 5.62 20.64
C ALA A 165 11.36 5.39 20.24
N SER A 166 11.61 4.82 19.05
CA SER A 166 12.95 4.57 18.56
C SER A 166 13.27 5.48 17.38
N ASN A 167 14.28 6.33 17.53
CA ASN A 167 14.87 7.04 16.41
C ASN A 167 15.67 6.10 15.50
N TYR A 168 15.69 4.79 15.77
CA TYR A 168 16.47 3.78 15.06
C TYR A 168 15.63 2.53 14.78
N ILE A 169 15.60 2.10 13.52
CA ILE A 169 14.89 0.90 13.09
C ILE A 169 15.90 -0.01 12.40
N SER A 170 16.14 -1.21 12.97
CA SER A 170 16.98 -2.23 12.33
C SER A 170 16.15 -3.17 11.45
N PHE A 171 16.66 -3.46 10.26
CA PHE A 171 16.08 -4.29 9.19
C PHE A 171 16.69 -5.71 9.17
N ASP A 172 16.77 -6.33 10.34
CA ASP A 172 17.23 -7.70 10.56
C ASP A 172 16.08 -8.66 10.91
N SER A 173 16.29 -9.96 10.74
CA SER A 173 15.26 -10.99 10.99
C SER A 173 14.78 -11.06 12.44
N SER A 174 15.51 -10.47 13.39
CA SER A 174 15.14 -10.45 14.81
C SER A 174 14.12 -9.37 15.15
N ASN A 175 13.94 -8.38 14.26
CA ASN A 175 12.98 -7.31 14.47
C ASN A 175 11.57 -7.72 14.00
N PRO A 176 10.62 -8.04 14.91
CA PRO A 176 9.26 -8.43 14.55
C PRO A 176 8.48 -7.27 13.92
N TYR A 177 9.02 -6.06 14.04
CA TYR A 177 8.40 -4.82 13.63
C TYR A 177 8.62 -4.50 12.14
N LEU A 178 9.32 -5.35 11.38
CA LEU A 178 9.67 -4.99 10.01
C LEU A 178 8.55 -5.08 9.00
N ILE A 179 7.70 -6.10 9.12
CA ILE A 179 6.73 -6.43 8.08
C ILE A 179 5.81 -5.24 7.77
N PRO A 180 5.30 -4.49 8.76
CA PRO A 180 4.39 -3.37 8.46
C PRO A 180 5.07 -2.17 7.83
N LEU A 181 6.38 -2.01 8.00
CA LEU A 181 7.12 -0.88 7.44
C LEU A 181 7.34 -1.07 5.93
N LEU A 182 7.39 -2.32 5.47
CA LEU A 182 7.65 -2.63 4.07
C LEU A 182 6.36 -2.52 3.27
N ALA A 183 6.36 -1.65 2.27
CA ALA A 183 5.23 -1.37 1.42
C ALA A 183 5.55 -1.62 -0.07
N GLY A 184 4.51 -1.76 -0.88
CA GLY A 184 4.65 -1.70 -2.34
C GLY A 184 4.82 -3.02 -3.09
N GLY A 185 4.61 -4.18 -2.46
CA GLY A 185 4.50 -5.49 -3.13
C GLY A 185 5.78 -6.03 -3.78
N HIS A 186 6.07 -7.32 -3.59
CA HIS A 186 7.08 -8.18 -4.27
C HIS A 186 8.54 -7.69 -4.51
N GLY A 187 8.93 -6.45 -4.21
CA GLY A 187 10.30 -5.95 -4.39
C GLY A 187 11.22 -6.16 -3.18
N TRP A 188 10.65 -6.62 -2.06
CA TRP A 188 11.39 -7.06 -0.88
C TRP A 188 11.51 -8.59 -0.91
N GLU A 189 12.74 -9.12 -0.96
CA GLU A 189 12.99 -10.55 -0.87
C GLU A 189 13.54 -10.90 0.52
N ARG A 190 12.94 -11.89 1.18
CA ARG A 190 13.40 -12.38 2.48
C ARG A 190 14.39 -13.51 2.27
N GLN A 191 15.69 -13.19 2.28
CA GLN A 191 16.77 -14.17 2.36
C GLN A 191 17.76 -13.66 3.42
N ASP A 192 17.79 -14.27 4.61
CA ASP A 192 18.70 -13.96 5.73
C ASP A 192 18.87 -12.47 6.11
N GLY A 193 17.79 -11.70 5.95
CA GLY A 193 17.76 -10.24 6.06
C GLY A 193 16.78 -9.65 5.03
N LEU A 194 16.61 -8.34 5.03
CA LEU A 194 15.83 -7.65 4.00
C LEU A 194 16.72 -7.30 2.82
N VAL A 195 16.77 -8.21 1.85
CA VAL A 195 17.45 -7.96 0.58
C VAL A 195 16.45 -7.28 -0.35
N PHE A 196 16.73 -6.01 -0.64
CA PHE A 196 16.12 -5.28 -1.73
C PHE A 196 16.61 -5.88 -3.05
N ILE A 197 15.70 -6.55 -3.76
CA ILE A 197 15.93 -6.99 -5.13
C ILE A 197 14.91 -6.24 -6.00
N PRO A 198 15.28 -5.07 -6.53
CA PRO A 198 14.47 -4.36 -7.51
C PRO A 198 14.45 -5.18 -8.80
N ARG A 199 13.55 -6.16 -8.89
CA ARG A 199 13.27 -6.90 -10.14
C ARG A 199 12.48 -6.04 -11.15
N ASN A 200 12.78 -4.74 -11.24
CA ASN A 200 12.22 -3.72 -12.15
C ASN A 200 11.14 -2.76 -11.57
N LYS A 201 10.98 -2.63 -10.25
CA LYS A 201 10.00 -1.68 -9.67
C LYS A 201 10.54 -0.95 -8.44
N GLU A 202 10.04 0.27 -8.27
CA GLU A 202 10.11 1.07 -7.05
C GLU A 202 9.64 0.22 -5.85
N VAL A 203 10.42 0.18 -4.77
CA VAL A 203 9.94 -0.33 -3.47
C VAL A 203 9.62 0.82 -2.56
N LYS A 204 8.70 0.57 -1.61
CA LYS A 204 8.32 1.57 -0.62
C LYS A 204 8.60 1.06 0.79
N LEU A 205 8.95 2.02 1.63
CA LEU A 205 9.15 1.86 3.06
C LEU A 205 8.35 2.98 3.71
N VAL A 206 7.40 2.63 4.56
CA VAL A 206 6.56 3.58 5.28
C VAL A 206 6.90 3.48 6.75
N MET A 207 7.40 4.57 7.34
CA MET A 207 7.88 4.58 8.72
C MET A 207 7.25 5.72 9.50
N PRO A 208 6.80 5.49 10.74
CA PRO A 208 6.39 6.59 11.60
C PRO A 208 7.62 7.44 11.93
N ILE A 209 7.45 8.75 11.88
CA ILE A 209 8.39 9.70 12.47
C ILE A 209 8.13 9.63 13.98
N GLY A 210 9.18 9.37 14.76
CA GLY A 210 9.10 9.34 16.21
C GLY A 210 8.78 10.71 16.81
N ASP A 211 8.99 10.87 18.11
CA ASP A 211 8.91 12.19 18.77
C ASP A 211 10.11 13.11 18.44
N ALA A 212 10.86 12.73 17.41
CA ALA A 212 12.07 13.38 16.99
C ALA A 212 11.74 14.72 16.30
N SER A 213 12.39 15.80 16.74
CA SER A 213 12.43 17.10 16.02
C SER A 213 13.30 17.05 14.75
N ASP A 214 13.81 15.86 14.47
CA ASP A 214 14.83 15.51 13.51
C ASP A 214 14.35 15.83 12.10
N ARG A 215 15.21 16.53 11.34
CA ARG A 215 14.91 16.93 9.97
C ARG A 215 15.57 16.03 8.96
N PHE A 216 16.33 15.03 9.38
CA PHE A 216 17.03 14.13 8.47
C PHE A 216 16.75 12.65 8.79
N LEU A 217 16.70 11.86 7.73
CA LEU A 217 16.68 10.41 7.77
C LEU A 217 18.01 9.90 7.26
N ASP A 218 18.70 9.12 8.06
CA ASP A 218 19.86 8.33 7.69
C ASP A 218 19.40 6.94 7.24
N LEU A 219 19.67 6.59 5.99
CA LEU A 219 19.46 5.22 5.48
C LEU A 219 20.79 4.51 5.34
N ASN A 220 20.89 3.30 5.91
CA ASN A 220 22.06 2.45 5.82
C ASN A 220 21.83 1.27 4.87
N PHE A 221 22.71 1.16 3.88
CA PHE A 221 22.73 0.05 2.93
C PHE A 221 24.04 -0.76 2.98
N GLU A 222 23.90 -2.06 2.81
CA GLU A 222 24.98 -3.05 2.68
C GLU A 222 24.82 -3.90 1.43
N TYR A 223 25.93 -4.39 0.85
CA TYR A 223 25.88 -5.42 -0.18
C TYR A 223 25.76 -6.81 0.47
N PRO A 224 24.90 -7.71 -0.04
CA PRO A 224 24.84 -9.08 0.48
C PRO A 224 26.19 -9.79 0.42
N LYS A 225 26.50 -10.59 1.43
CA LYS A 225 27.78 -11.31 1.53
C LYS A 225 28.03 -12.17 0.27
N GLY A 226 29.15 -11.94 -0.40
CA GLY A 226 29.55 -12.68 -1.61
C GLY A 226 29.05 -12.11 -2.94
N GLU A 227 28.24 -11.05 -2.93
CA GLU A 227 27.88 -10.32 -4.15
C GLU A 227 29.05 -9.46 -4.64
N LYS A 228 29.25 -9.42 -5.97
CA LYS A 228 30.27 -8.54 -6.56
C LYS A 228 29.79 -7.10 -6.51
N ILE A 229 30.62 -6.24 -5.93
CA ILE A 229 30.34 -4.80 -5.82
C ILE A 229 30.41 -4.19 -7.21
N LYS A 230 29.26 -3.70 -7.69
CA LYS A 230 29.15 -2.88 -8.89
C LYS A 230 28.81 -1.47 -8.47
N PRO A 231 29.58 -0.44 -8.88
CA PRO A 231 29.16 0.94 -8.73
C PRO A 231 27.76 1.09 -9.29
N SER A 232 26.86 1.53 -8.43
CA SER A 232 25.45 1.60 -8.72
C SER A 232 24.90 2.92 -8.22
N SER A 233 23.78 3.37 -8.78
CA SER A 233 23.07 4.50 -8.24
C SER A 233 21.64 4.17 -7.91
N LEU A 234 21.11 4.88 -6.92
CA LEU A 234 19.76 4.72 -6.43
C LEU A 234 19.04 6.06 -6.52
N ASP A 235 17.82 6.04 -7.03
CA ASP A 235 16.91 7.15 -6.90
C ASP A 235 16.10 6.92 -5.61
N ILE A 236 16.15 7.88 -4.71
CA ILE A 236 15.38 7.85 -3.46
C ILE A 236 14.37 8.97 -3.51
N SER A 237 13.13 8.72 -3.11
CA SER A 237 12.17 9.79 -2.85
C SER A 237 11.55 9.67 -1.47
N ILE A 238 11.28 10.80 -0.84
CA ILE A 238 10.56 10.89 0.43
C ILE A 238 9.36 11.79 0.17
N ASP A 239 8.17 11.21 0.30
CA ASP A 239 6.88 11.89 0.09
C ASP A 239 6.82 12.71 -1.22
N GLY A 240 7.38 12.11 -2.29
CA GLY A 240 7.40 12.69 -3.63
C GLY A 240 8.56 13.64 -3.94
N LYS A 241 9.34 14.07 -2.94
CA LYS A 241 10.61 14.78 -3.17
C LYS A 241 11.68 13.76 -3.52
N SER A 242 12.34 13.93 -4.67
CA SER A 242 13.28 12.93 -5.21
C SER A 242 14.73 13.41 -5.20
N TRP A 243 15.63 12.48 -4.93
CA TRP A 243 17.08 12.57 -5.06
C TRP A 243 17.52 11.50 -6.05
N GLN A 244 18.07 11.94 -7.18
CA GLN A 244 18.44 11.05 -8.28
C GLN A 244 19.92 10.73 -8.26
N GLY A 245 20.26 9.55 -8.75
CA GLY A 245 21.66 9.19 -9.02
C GLY A 245 22.53 9.12 -7.77
N ILE A 246 21.96 8.76 -6.61
CA ILE A 246 22.74 8.62 -5.38
C ILE A 246 23.75 7.48 -5.55
N HIS A 247 25.02 7.84 -5.67
CA HIS A 247 26.09 6.89 -5.95
C HIS A 247 26.47 6.08 -4.71
N LEU A 248 26.45 4.76 -4.86
CA LEU A 248 26.90 3.81 -3.86
C LEU A 248 28.37 3.47 -4.16
N ILE A 249 29.28 4.24 -3.55
CA ILE A 249 30.72 4.27 -3.88
C ILE A 249 31.60 3.44 -2.95
N ASN A 250 31.15 3.15 -1.72
CA ASN A 250 31.99 2.47 -0.73
C ASN A 250 31.79 0.96 -0.76
N SER A 251 32.91 0.24 -0.85
CA SER A 251 32.96 -1.22 -1.02
C SER A 251 32.98 -2.01 0.29
N THR A 252 33.01 -1.34 1.45
CA THR A 252 33.01 -1.99 2.76
C THR A 252 31.98 -1.34 3.69
N ASP A 253 30.91 -2.11 3.87
CA ASP A 253 30.00 -2.25 4.99
C ASP A 253 29.02 -1.16 5.41
N THR A 254 29.01 0.05 4.84
CA THR A 254 27.93 1.00 5.15
C THR A 254 27.92 2.20 4.19
N VAL A 255 26.77 2.49 3.59
CA VAL A 255 26.48 3.79 2.97
C VAL A 255 25.40 4.49 3.79
N ILE A 256 25.72 5.68 4.34
CA ILE A 256 24.77 6.51 5.08
C ILE A 256 24.34 7.68 4.20
N LEU A 257 23.04 7.78 3.95
CA LEU A 257 22.45 8.84 3.14
C LEU A 257 21.60 9.75 4.02
N PRO A 258 22.02 11.00 4.29
CA PRO A 258 21.21 11.94 5.04
C PRO A 258 20.19 12.61 4.13
N ILE A 259 18.90 12.39 4.40
CA ILE A 259 17.82 12.86 3.54
C ILE A 259 16.90 13.79 4.33
N PRO A 260 16.71 15.06 3.90
CA PRO A 260 15.86 15.97 4.65
C PRO A 260 14.39 15.58 4.52
N ILE A 261 13.70 15.57 5.66
CA ILE A 261 12.28 15.25 5.81
C ILE A 261 11.46 16.50 5.54
N SER A 262 10.33 16.34 4.85
CA SER A 262 9.44 17.47 4.53
C SER A 262 8.60 17.89 5.74
N GLU A 263 8.18 19.15 5.78
CA GLU A 263 7.26 19.62 6.83
C GLU A 263 5.91 18.88 6.79
N LEU A 264 5.48 18.45 5.60
CA LEU A 264 4.28 17.65 5.44
C LEU A 264 4.43 16.29 6.13
N SER A 265 5.57 15.63 5.96
CA SER A 265 5.87 14.36 6.64
C SER A 265 5.82 14.54 8.16
N MET A 266 6.46 15.60 8.67
CA MET A 266 6.45 15.91 10.10
C MET A 266 5.02 16.13 10.62
N LYS A 267 4.19 16.80 9.83
CA LYS A 267 2.76 16.99 10.15
C LYS A 267 1.99 15.66 10.12
N ASP A 268 2.29 14.78 9.16
CA ASP A 268 1.62 13.50 8.98
C ASP A 268 2.16 12.41 9.93
N GLY A 269 3.26 12.67 10.62
CA GLY A 269 3.86 11.77 11.62
C GLY A 269 4.43 10.48 11.02
N PHE A 270 4.55 10.37 9.70
CA PHE A 270 5.19 9.28 9.00
C PHE A 270 5.83 9.78 7.69
N ILE A 271 6.74 8.97 7.15
CA ILE A 271 7.36 9.17 5.84
C ILE A 271 7.11 7.96 4.96
N SER A 272 6.88 8.19 3.67
CA SER A 272 6.98 7.19 2.61
C SER A 272 8.29 7.38 1.87
N VAL A 273 9.22 6.46 2.08
CA VAL A 273 10.49 6.37 1.35
C VAL A 273 10.33 5.42 0.18
N SER A 274 10.54 5.91 -1.04
CA SER A 274 10.61 5.09 -2.24
C SER A 274 12.06 4.91 -2.68
N LEU A 275 12.42 3.69 -3.05
CA LEU A 275 13.72 3.35 -3.61
C LEU A 275 13.51 2.81 -5.02
N LYS A 276 14.12 3.46 -6.02
CA LYS A 276 14.02 3.08 -7.43
C LYS A 276 15.42 2.98 -8.04
N LYS A 277 15.64 1.93 -8.82
CA LYS A 277 16.84 1.83 -9.66
C LYS A 277 16.68 2.72 -10.92
N PRO A 278 17.70 3.46 -11.35
CA PRO A 278 17.71 4.12 -12.65
C PRO A 278 17.51 3.12 -13.79
N GLU A 279 16.82 3.51 -14.87
CA GLU A 279 16.39 2.60 -15.95
C GLU A 279 17.57 1.88 -16.64
N ASN A 280 18.73 2.52 -16.72
CA ASN A 280 19.89 2.06 -17.48
C ASN A 280 20.93 1.23 -16.69
N GLN A 281 20.58 0.67 -15.53
CA GLN A 281 21.52 -0.12 -14.71
C GLN A 281 21.15 -1.61 -14.61
N ASP A 282 22.12 -2.48 -14.35
CA ASP A 282 21.85 -3.89 -13.99
C ASP A 282 21.09 -3.98 -12.66
N ALA A 283 20.42 -5.10 -12.39
CA ALA A 283 19.81 -5.34 -11.09
C ALA A 283 20.85 -5.21 -9.96
N ILE A 284 20.57 -4.33 -9.00
CA ILE A 284 21.40 -4.11 -7.82
C ILE A 284 20.79 -4.88 -6.67
N LYS A 285 21.56 -5.70 -5.96
CA LYS A 285 21.11 -6.27 -4.69
C LYS A 285 21.71 -5.47 -3.54
N LEU A 286 20.84 -4.85 -2.75
CA LEU A 286 21.24 -4.14 -1.53
C LEU A 286 20.43 -4.69 -0.37
N ARG A 287 21.02 -4.67 0.81
CA ARG A 287 20.33 -4.89 2.06
C ARG A 287 20.15 -3.55 2.75
N LEU A 288 18.91 -3.15 3.04
CA LEU A 288 18.67 -2.05 3.96
C LEU A 288 18.92 -2.60 5.37
N VAL A 289 19.79 -1.95 6.14
CA VAL A 289 20.23 -2.45 7.46
C VAL A 289 19.60 -1.68 8.59
N PHE A 290 19.58 -0.35 8.48
CA PHE A 290 18.85 0.49 9.41
C PHE A 290 18.34 1.77 8.76
N ALA A 291 17.35 2.36 9.43
CA ALA A 291 16.91 3.73 9.22
C ALA A 291 16.98 4.48 10.56
N LYS A 292 17.55 5.68 10.55
CA LYS A 292 17.71 6.48 11.77
C LYS A 292 17.29 7.94 11.55
N PHE A 293 16.48 8.49 12.44
CA PHE A 293 16.15 9.92 12.48
C PHE A 293 17.26 10.69 13.23
N ARG A 294 17.66 11.86 12.70
CA ARG A 294 18.66 12.77 13.29
C ARG A 294 18.39 14.26 13.07
#